data_AF-A0A7J2S8S0-F1
#
_entry.id   AF-A0A7J2S8S0-F1
#
_cell.length_a   1.000
_cell.length_b   1.000
_cell.length_c   1.000
_cell.angle_alpha   90.00
_cell.angle_beta   90.00
_cell.angle_gamma   90.00
#
_symmetry.space_group_name_H-M   'P 1'
#
loop_
_entity.id
_entity.type
_entity.pdbx_description
1 polymer ?
#
loop_
_entity_poly.entity_id
_entity_poly.type
_entity_poly.pdbx_seq_one_letter_code
_entity_poly.pdbx_strand_id
1 'polypeptide(L)'
;MTQAKSSGKFHSARLDILEYSKNYFYKVISDRVESNLHKFYFPSPEEFKFIVYGDSRGTWDNWKNATLVAHAIEKEGIPFVFNTGDMVKNGERKEEWEKFMEIAVFMHNSSLYVSLGNHDIPCIYFKKYFYLPRNERWYSFDYGKVHFTILNSNSSLSSQLLWLEKDPSTEKNMENSNISSSIIQFWASWKFGGNKKNIRSSF
;
A
#
# COMPACT_ATOMS: atom_id res chain seq x y z
N MET A 1 -27.28 -24.53 12.50
CA MET A 1 -26.07 -23.99 13.15
C MET A 1 -25.99 -22.51 12.82
N THR A 2 -26.18 -21.66 13.81
CA THR A 2 -26.18 -20.21 13.65
C THR A 2 -24.73 -19.74 13.66
N GLN A 3 -24.19 -19.30 12.52
CA GLN A 3 -22.90 -18.60 12.51
C GLN A 3 -23.05 -17.32 13.33
N ALA A 4 -22.33 -17.23 14.44
CA ALA A 4 -22.19 -15.99 15.18
C ALA A 4 -21.52 -14.96 14.24
N LYS A 5 -22.26 -13.90 13.89
CA LYS A 5 -21.68 -12.69 13.28
C LYS A 5 -20.81 -12.04 14.34
N SER A 6 -19.50 -12.31 14.36
CA SER A 6 -18.57 -11.44 15.06
C SER A 6 -18.46 -10.13 14.26
N SER A 7 -19.16 -9.09 14.70
CA SER A 7 -18.93 -7.75 14.18
C SER A 7 -17.70 -7.16 14.87
N GLY A 8 -16.50 -7.48 14.35
CA GLY A 8 -15.28 -6.78 14.75
C GLY A 8 -15.36 -5.29 14.43
N LYS A 9 -14.83 -4.44 15.32
CA LYS A 9 -14.64 -3.01 15.05
C LYS A 9 -13.25 -2.79 14.45
N PHE A 10 -13.14 -1.87 13.49
CA PHE A 10 -11.86 -1.40 12.98
C PHE A 10 -11.35 -0.26 13.85
N HIS A 11 -10.06 -0.29 14.17
CA HIS A 11 -9.39 0.72 14.98
C HIS A 11 -8.21 1.28 14.19
N SER A 12 -8.00 2.59 14.30
CA SER A 12 -6.80 3.26 13.79
C SER A 12 -6.20 4.12 14.89
N ALA A 13 -4.86 4.17 14.92
CA ALA A 13 -4.10 5.02 15.82
C ALA A 13 -2.98 5.68 15.00
N ARG A 14 -2.73 6.95 15.27
CA ARG A 14 -1.71 7.74 14.57
C ARG A 14 -0.57 8.08 15.53
N LEU A 15 0.65 7.85 15.07
CA LEU A 15 1.88 8.23 15.76
C LEU A 15 2.48 9.43 15.01
N ASP A 16 2.51 10.60 15.64
CA ASP A 16 2.90 11.84 14.96
C ASP A 16 4.38 12.19 15.04
N ILE A 17 5.06 11.76 16.10
CA ILE A 17 6.44 12.15 16.37
C ILE A 17 7.28 10.88 16.51
N LEU A 18 7.97 10.54 15.42
CA LEU A 18 8.93 9.44 15.37
C LEU A 18 10.30 10.02 15.01
N GLU A 19 11.30 9.69 15.82
CA GLU A 19 12.70 9.89 15.48
C GLU A 19 13.17 8.81 14.50
N TYR A 20 13.91 9.24 13.47
CA TYR A 20 14.53 8.37 12.46
C TYR A 20 15.61 7.47 13.05
N SER A 21 15.94 6.42 12.31
CA SER A 21 16.95 5.43 12.65
C SER A 21 16.72 4.74 14.00
N LYS A 22 15.46 4.56 14.39
CA LYS A 22 15.07 3.92 15.66
C LYS A 22 14.13 2.74 15.45
N ASN A 23 14.26 1.75 16.35
CA ASN A 23 13.28 0.69 16.50
C ASN A 23 12.20 1.14 17.49
N TYR A 24 10.94 0.96 17.10
CA TYR A 24 9.77 1.16 17.95
C TYR A 24 9.14 -0.18 18.25
N PHE A 25 8.68 -0.35 19.49
CA PHE A 25 7.99 -1.53 19.95
C PHE A 25 6.56 -1.13 20.31
N TYR A 26 5.59 -1.96 19.93
CA TYR A 26 4.19 -1.65 20.20
C TYR A 26 3.38 -2.92 20.46
N LYS A 27 2.24 -2.70 21.11
CA LYS A 27 1.18 -3.69 21.29
C LYS A 27 -0.15 -3.02 21.04
N VAL A 28 -1.11 -3.78 20.56
CA VAL A 28 -2.50 -3.34 20.41
C VAL A 28 -3.31 -3.93 21.54
N ILE A 29 -4.04 -3.08 22.26
CA ILE A 29 -4.92 -3.48 23.35
C ILE A 29 -6.35 -3.09 22.97
N SER A 30 -7.25 -4.07 22.94
CA SER A 30 -8.69 -3.84 22.70
C SER A 30 -9.51 -4.78 23.58
N ASP A 31 -10.50 -4.24 24.29
CA ASP A 31 -11.40 -4.98 25.18
C ASP A 31 -10.68 -5.99 26.11
N ARG A 32 -9.54 -5.58 26.67
CA ARG A 32 -8.65 -6.36 27.57
C ARG A 32 -7.92 -7.53 26.90
N VAL A 33 -7.97 -7.63 25.57
CA VAL A 33 -7.12 -8.51 24.77
C VAL A 33 -5.92 -7.72 24.29
N GLU A 34 -4.74 -8.31 24.43
CA GLU A 34 -3.45 -7.71 24.08
C GLU A 34 -2.80 -8.52 22.96
N SER A 35 -2.26 -7.84 21.95
CA SER A 35 -1.48 -8.48 20.89
C SER A 35 -0.12 -8.97 21.40
N ASN A 36 0.57 -9.75 20.57
CA ASN A 36 2.01 -9.96 20.74
C ASN A 36 2.77 -8.62 20.69
N LEU A 37 3.99 -8.61 21.25
CA LEU A 37 4.91 -7.49 21.09
C LEU A 37 5.40 -7.44 19.64
N HIS A 38 5.09 -6.35 18.95
CA HIS A 38 5.55 -6.10 17.59
C HIS A 38 6.64 -5.01 17.58
N LYS A 39 7.41 -4.96 16.49
CA LYS A 39 8.52 -4.02 16.33
C LYS A 39 8.61 -3.52 14.90
N PHE A 40 8.70 -2.22 14.69
CA PHE A 40 9.05 -1.66 13.38
C PHE A 40 10.28 -0.75 13.48
N TYR A 41 11.01 -0.62 12.39
CA TYR A 41 12.14 0.30 12.27
C TYR A 41 11.71 1.52 11.44
N PHE A 42 11.96 2.72 11.96
CA PHE A 42 11.72 3.95 11.21
C PHE A 42 13.05 4.40 10.58
N PRO A 43 13.24 4.28 9.25
CA PRO A 43 14.55 4.39 8.63
C PRO A 43 15.06 5.84 8.54
N SER A 44 16.32 6.03 8.18
CA SER A 44 16.82 7.38 7.84
C SER A 44 16.11 7.89 6.57
N PRO A 45 15.84 9.20 6.45
CA PRO A 45 15.37 9.78 5.19
C PRO A 45 16.46 9.83 4.10
N GLU A 46 17.73 9.60 4.45
CA GLU A 46 18.86 9.66 3.50
C GLU A 46 19.09 8.34 2.76
N GLU A 47 18.88 7.21 3.45
CA GLU A 47 19.03 5.87 2.90
C GLU A 47 17.92 4.97 3.46
N PHE A 48 17.13 4.41 2.56
CA PHE A 48 16.11 3.44 2.89
C PHE A 48 15.91 2.47 1.73
N LYS A 49 15.34 1.31 2.05
CA LYS A 49 14.96 0.28 1.07
C LYS A 49 13.45 0.12 1.07
N PHE A 50 12.92 -0.31 -0.06
CA PHE A 50 11.52 -0.67 -0.19
C PHE A 50 11.37 -1.89 -1.10
N ILE A 51 10.28 -2.63 -0.92
CA ILE A 51 9.89 -3.74 -1.81
C ILE A 51 8.65 -3.33 -2.59
N VAL A 52 8.58 -3.73 -3.85
CA VAL A 52 7.40 -3.57 -4.71
C VAL A 52 6.94 -4.95 -5.17
N TYR A 53 5.66 -5.23 -5.02
CA TYR A 53 5.02 -6.47 -5.47
C TYR A 53 3.57 -6.19 -5.87
N GLY A 54 2.84 -7.17 -6.37
CA GLY A 54 1.44 -7.02 -6.76
C GLY A 54 0.81 -8.36 -7.11
N ASP A 55 -0.43 -8.33 -7.60
CA ASP A 55 -1.10 -9.51 -8.19
C ASP A 55 -1.14 -10.73 -7.25
N SER A 56 -1.35 -10.49 -5.96
CA SER A 56 -1.30 -11.54 -4.93
C SER A 56 -2.44 -12.56 -5.06
N ARG A 57 -3.56 -12.15 -5.65
CA ARG A 57 -4.80 -12.91 -5.92
C ARG A 57 -4.61 -14.43 -5.76
N GLY A 58 -5.00 -15.00 -4.62
CA GLY A 58 -4.86 -16.44 -4.28
C GLY A 58 -5.72 -17.41 -5.11
N THR A 59 -6.08 -17.01 -6.33
CA THR A 59 -7.05 -17.64 -7.22
C THR A 59 -6.65 -19.04 -7.68
N TRP A 60 -5.37 -19.24 -7.96
CA TRP A 60 -4.88 -20.43 -8.67
C TRP A 60 -4.31 -21.51 -7.75
N ASP A 61 -3.93 -21.13 -6.54
CA ASP A 61 -3.17 -21.98 -5.62
C ASP A 61 -3.65 -21.88 -4.17
N ASN A 62 -4.80 -21.24 -3.93
CA ASN A 62 -5.34 -20.97 -2.61
C ASN A 62 -4.35 -20.20 -1.71
N TRP A 63 -3.82 -19.08 -2.23
CA TRP A 63 -2.93 -18.14 -1.53
C TRP A 63 -1.53 -18.67 -1.18
N LYS A 64 -1.12 -19.85 -1.68
CA LYS A 64 0.19 -20.45 -1.35
C LYS A 64 1.36 -19.56 -1.78
N ASN A 65 1.41 -19.13 -3.05
CA ASN A 65 2.49 -18.28 -3.55
C ASN A 65 2.45 -16.89 -2.92
N ALA A 66 1.25 -16.32 -2.71
CA ALA A 66 1.10 -15.04 -2.02
C ALA A 66 1.65 -15.10 -0.58
N THR A 67 1.43 -16.22 0.11
CA THR A 67 1.98 -16.47 1.46
C THR A 67 3.50 -16.59 1.42
N LEU A 68 4.07 -17.27 0.42
CA LEU A 68 5.53 -17.35 0.24
C LEU A 68 6.15 -15.98 -0.01
N VAL A 69 5.52 -15.15 -0.84
CA VAL A 69 5.96 -13.76 -1.10
C VAL A 69 5.87 -12.94 0.19
N ALA A 70 4.78 -13.04 0.95
CA ALA A 70 4.62 -12.31 2.21
C ALA A 70 5.69 -12.70 3.25
N HIS A 71 6.02 -13.99 3.39
CA HIS A 71 7.12 -14.43 4.26
C HIS A 71 8.50 -14.01 3.75
N ALA A 72 8.71 -13.95 2.43
CA ALA A 72 9.95 -13.40 1.89
C ALA A 72 10.10 -11.92 2.25
N ILE A 73 9.03 -11.13 2.11
CA ILE A 73 9.00 -9.71 2.52
C ILE A 73 9.29 -9.56 4.01
N GLU A 74 8.63 -10.37 4.85
CA GLU A 74 8.85 -10.39 6.31
C GLU A 74 10.31 -10.67 6.66
N LYS A 75 10.93 -11.65 6.00
CA LYS A 75 12.32 -12.03 6.22
C LYS A 75 13.31 -10.93 5.84
N GLU A 76 13.03 -10.16 4.79
CA GLU A 76 13.87 -9.02 4.40
C GLU A 76 13.82 -7.88 5.43
N GLY A 77 12.75 -7.79 6.24
CA GLY A 77 12.64 -6.81 7.32
C GLY A 77 12.63 -5.35 6.84
N ILE A 78 12.11 -5.11 5.65
CA ILE A 78 12.15 -3.80 4.96
C ILE A 78 11.02 -2.90 5.46
N PRO A 79 11.28 -1.62 5.81
CA PRO A 79 10.29 -0.75 6.45
C PRO A 79 9.13 -0.32 5.53
N PHE A 80 9.35 -0.30 4.22
CA PHE A 80 8.34 0.12 3.24
C PHE A 80 8.07 -0.98 2.21
N VAL A 81 6.79 -1.28 2.03
CA VAL A 81 6.31 -2.25 1.06
C VAL A 81 5.23 -1.58 0.21
N PHE A 82 5.30 -1.75 -1.10
CA PHE A 82 4.34 -1.22 -2.06
C PHE A 82 3.64 -2.38 -2.77
N ASN A 83 2.32 -2.45 -2.70
CA ASN A 83 1.51 -3.36 -3.51
C ASN A 83 0.90 -2.60 -4.70
N THR A 84 1.20 -3.05 -5.91
CA THR A 84 0.72 -2.43 -7.16
C THR A 84 -0.68 -2.88 -7.57
N GLY A 85 -1.52 -3.31 -6.62
CA GLY A 85 -2.92 -3.70 -6.84
C GLY A 85 -3.13 -5.17 -7.14
N ASP A 86 -4.40 -5.53 -7.29
CA ASP A 86 -4.86 -6.91 -7.44
C ASP A 86 -4.44 -7.76 -6.22
N MET A 87 -4.77 -7.25 -5.02
CA MET A 87 -4.54 -7.95 -3.76
C MET A 87 -5.51 -9.11 -3.59
N VAL A 88 -6.77 -8.90 -3.97
CA VAL A 88 -7.84 -9.90 -3.93
C VAL A 88 -8.34 -10.23 -5.34
N LYS A 89 -9.08 -11.34 -5.50
CA LYS A 89 -9.70 -11.68 -6.78
C LYS A 89 -11.01 -10.93 -7.00
N ASN A 90 -11.76 -10.67 -5.93
CA ASN A 90 -13.01 -9.95 -5.97
C ASN A 90 -13.13 -8.98 -4.79
N GLY A 91 -13.13 -7.68 -5.10
CA GLY A 91 -13.26 -6.58 -4.13
C GLY A 91 -14.51 -6.62 -3.25
N GLU A 92 -15.57 -7.31 -3.67
CA GLU A 92 -16.80 -7.50 -2.88
C GLU A 92 -16.70 -8.64 -1.84
N ARG A 93 -15.66 -9.47 -1.90
CA ARG A 93 -15.57 -10.66 -1.05
C ARG A 93 -14.75 -10.36 0.19
N LYS A 94 -15.46 -10.19 1.31
CA LYS A 94 -14.86 -9.94 2.62
C LYS A 94 -13.79 -10.98 2.96
N GLU A 95 -14.07 -12.25 2.69
CA GLU A 95 -13.20 -13.36 3.06
C GLU A 95 -11.85 -13.30 2.35
N GLU A 96 -11.80 -12.76 1.13
CA GLU A 96 -10.56 -12.60 0.38
C GLU A 96 -9.70 -11.47 0.95
N TRP A 97 -10.31 -10.37 1.39
CA TRP A 97 -9.60 -9.30 2.09
C TRP A 97 -9.11 -9.73 3.46
N GLU A 98 -9.93 -10.47 4.21
CA GLU A 98 -9.52 -11.08 5.48
C GLU A 98 -8.35 -12.03 5.27
N LYS A 99 -8.39 -12.83 4.19
CA LYS A 99 -7.27 -13.71 3.86
C LYS A 99 -6.01 -12.96 3.48
N PHE A 100 -6.12 -11.87 2.70
CA PHE A 100 -4.98 -11.00 2.40
C PHE A 100 -4.36 -10.44 3.69
N MET A 101 -5.19 -9.92 4.60
CA MET A 101 -4.74 -9.37 5.89
C MET A 101 -4.11 -10.46 6.78
N GLU A 102 -4.61 -11.69 6.73
CA GLU A 102 -4.05 -12.83 7.46
C GLU A 102 -2.66 -13.21 6.94
N ILE A 103 -2.46 -13.24 5.61
CA ILE A 103 -1.17 -13.66 5.03
C ILE A 103 -0.13 -12.54 5.01
N ALA A 104 -0.55 -11.26 5.02
CA ALA A 104 0.34 -10.10 4.98
C ALA A 104 0.97 -9.80 6.35
N VAL A 105 1.48 -10.83 7.02
CA VAL A 105 2.04 -10.78 8.39
C VAL A 105 3.17 -9.74 8.55
N PHE A 106 3.89 -9.45 7.47
CA PHE A 106 4.92 -8.40 7.44
C PHE A 106 4.36 -7.01 7.81
N MET A 107 3.05 -6.77 7.66
CA MET A 107 2.40 -5.50 8.01
C MET A 107 2.51 -5.16 9.50
N HIS A 108 2.81 -6.13 10.36
CA HIS A 108 3.10 -5.87 11.77
C HIS A 108 4.42 -5.09 11.98
N ASN A 109 5.35 -5.16 11.03
CA ASN A 109 6.71 -4.64 11.18
C ASN A 109 7.08 -3.65 10.06
N SER A 110 6.30 -3.62 8.98
CA SER A 110 6.51 -2.80 7.78
C SER A 110 5.26 -2.00 7.42
N SER A 111 5.45 -0.81 6.88
CA SER A 111 4.35 0.00 6.32
C SER A 111 4.00 -0.48 4.91
N LEU A 112 2.73 -0.79 4.69
CA LEU A 112 2.21 -1.19 3.38
C LEU A 112 1.45 -0.04 2.71
N TYR A 113 1.95 0.39 1.56
CA TYR A 113 1.27 1.32 0.65
C TYR A 113 0.71 0.53 -0.53
N VAL A 114 -0.50 0.85 -0.97
CA VAL A 114 -1.19 0.06 -1.99
C VAL A 114 -1.83 0.95 -3.05
N SER A 115 -1.77 0.51 -4.31
CA SER A 115 -2.63 0.99 -5.40
C SER A 115 -3.82 0.04 -5.60
N LEU A 116 -4.88 0.51 -6.26
CA LEU A 116 -6.05 -0.32 -6.58
C LEU A 116 -5.90 -0.98 -7.96
N GLY A 117 -5.99 -2.30 -7.98
CA GLY A 117 -6.15 -3.11 -9.19
C GLY A 117 -7.61 -3.26 -9.62
N ASN A 118 -7.83 -3.85 -10.79
CA ASN A 118 -9.18 -4.01 -11.34
C ASN A 118 -9.98 -5.07 -10.57
N HIS A 119 -9.31 -6.00 -9.88
CA HIS A 119 -9.95 -7.00 -9.04
C HIS A 119 -10.28 -6.50 -7.63
N ASP A 120 -9.66 -5.40 -7.19
CA ASP A 120 -9.89 -4.81 -5.86
C ASP A 120 -11.18 -3.97 -5.81
N ILE A 121 -11.87 -3.83 -6.94
CA ILE A 121 -13.10 -3.06 -7.09
C ILE A 121 -14.32 -3.99 -7.02
N PRO A 122 -15.43 -3.52 -6.41
CA PRO A 122 -15.61 -2.28 -5.64
C PRO A 122 -14.83 -2.24 -4.32
N CYS A 123 -14.33 -1.05 -3.99
CA CYS A 123 -13.41 -0.80 -2.87
C CYS A 123 -14.09 -0.71 -1.47
N ILE A 124 -15.20 -1.41 -1.23
CA ILE A 124 -15.96 -1.28 0.02
C ILE A 124 -15.19 -1.81 1.23
N TYR A 125 -14.46 -2.91 1.05
CA TYR A 125 -13.61 -3.50 2.09
C TYR A 125 -12.23 -2.89 2.13
N PHE A 126 -11.68 -2.52 0.97
CA PHE A 126 -10.44 -1.75 0.88
C PHE A 126 -10.44 -0.55 1.84
N LYS A 127 -11.48 0.30 1.79
CA LYS A 127 -11.61 1.47 2.68
C LYS A 127 -11.77 1.14 4.16
N LYS A 128 -12.10 -0.10 4.50
CA LYS A 128 -12.22 -0.56 5.89
C LYS A 128 -10.89 -1.07 6.43
N TYR A 129 -10.10 -1.73 5.60
CA TYR A 129 -8.88 -2.40 6.01
C TYR A 129 -7.63 -1.53 5.88
N PHE A 130 -7.64 -0.52 5.01
CA PHE A 130 -6.50 0.36 4.80
C PHE A 130 -6.75 1.76 5.35
N TYR A 131 -5.71 2.36 5.89
CA TYR A 131 -5.65 3.77 6.27
C TYR A 131 -4.48 4.40 5.50
N LEU A 132 -4.79 5.09 4.41
CA LEU A 132 -3.80 5.61 3.45
C LEU A 132 -3.86 7.14 3.39
N PRO A 133 -2.82 7.79 2.86
CA PRO A 133 -2.84 9.24 2.72
C PRO A 133 -4.02 9.75 1.88
N ARG A 134 -4.45 10.97 2.21
CA ARG A 134 -5.41 11.78 1.44
C ARG A 134 -6.75 11.07 1.22
N ASN A 135 -7.07 10.71 -0.03
CA ASN A 135 -8.35 10.11 -0.43
C ASN A 135 -8.30 8.58 -0.51
N GLU A 136 -7.15 7.99 -0.16
CA GLU A 136 -6.86 6.55 -0.12
C GLU A 136 -6.94 5.82 -1.46
N ARG A 137 -7.30 6.51 -2.55
CA ARG A 137 -7.49 5.91 -3.89
C ARG A 137 -6.37 6.28 -4.83
N TRP A 138 -5.96 7.53 -4.84
CA TRP A 138 -4.75 8.03 -5.49
C TRP A 138 -4.18 9.11 -4.59
N TYR A 139 -2.91 8.97 -4.27
CA TYR A 139 -2.31 9.77 -3.21
C TYR A 139 -0.82 9.87 -3.43
N SER A 140 -0.23 10.78 -2.68
CA SER A 140 1.20 10.98 -2.67
C SER A 140 1.68 11.32 -1.27
N PHE A 141 2.95 11.06 -1.05
CA PHE A 141 3.65 11.45 0.17
C PHE A 141 5.15 11.56 -0.10
N ASP A 142 5.81 12.36 0.72
CA ASP A 142 7.26 12.52 0.70
C ASP A 142 7.88 11.60 1.76
N TYR A 143 8.97 10.93 1.40
CA TYR A 143 9.87 10.29 2.36
C TYR A 143 11.32 10.60 2.01
N GLY A 144 11.99 11.36 2.88
CA GLY A 144 13.31 11.90 2.57
C GLY A 144 13.29 12.75 1.30
N LYS A 145 14.15 12.39 0.33
CA LYS A 145 14.24 13.06 -0.98
C LYS A 145 13.37 12.43 -2.07
N VAL A 146 12.57 11.43 -1.73
CA VAL A 146 11.73 10.68 -2.68
C VAL A 146 10.29 11.11 -2.54
N HIS A 147 9.67 11.41 -3.67
CA HIS A 147 8.24 11.65 -3.76
C HIS A 147 7.55 10.41 -4.34
N PHE A 148 6.66 9.81 -3.55
CA PHE A 148 5.89 8.65 -3.99
C PHE A 148 4.53 9.10 -4.51
N THR A 149 4.19 8.68 -5.73
CA THR A 149 2.88 8.92 -6.34
C THR A 149 2.20 7.57 -6.62
N ILE A 150 1.05 7.35 -6.00
CA ILE A 150 0.25 6.14 -6.16
C ILE A 150 -1.01 6.52 -6.94
N LEU A 151 -1.18 5.89 -8.11
CA LEU A 151 -2.29 6.17 -9.02
C LEU A 151 -3.27 5.00 -9.10
N ASN A 152 -4.52 5.30 -9.47
CA ASN A 152 -5.57 4.32 -9.67
C ASN A 152 -5.98 4.25 -11.15
N SER A 153 -5.48 3.24 -11.85
CA SER A 153 -5.76 2.99 -13.27
C SER A 153 -7.22 2.62 -13.57
N ASN A 154 -8.00 2.30 -12.52
CA ASN A 154 -9.39 1.88 -12.61
C ASN A 154 -10.38 2.99 -12.26
N SER A 155 -9.89 4.24 -12.17
CA SER A 155 -10.71 5.42 -11.95
C SER A 155 -10.50 6.45 -13.06
N SER A 156 -11.36 7.48 -13.13
CA SER A 156 -11.28 8.50 -14.18
C SER A 156 -9.90 9.16 -14.23
N LEU A 157 -9.30 9.18 -15.42
CA LEU A 157 -8.01 9.82 -15.65
C LEU A 157 -8.08 11.34 -15.47
N SER A 158 -9.20 11.98 -15.84
CA SER A 158 -9.32 13.44 -15.80
C SER A 158 -9.20 14.02 -14.39
N SER A 159 -9.87 13.41 -13.41
CA SER A 159 -9.80 13.84 -12.01
C SER A 159 -8.41 13.63 -11.40
N GLN A 160 -7.75 12.53 -11.78
CA GLN A 160 -6.39 12.23 -11.32
C GLN A 160 -5.35 13.14 -11.97
N LEU A 161 -5.50 13.47 -13.26
CA LEU A 161 -4.60 14.38 -13.96
C LEU A 161 -4.63 15.77 -13.33
N LEU A 162 -5.84 16.33 -13.11
CA LEU A 162 -6.01 17.61 -12.44
C LEU A 162 -5.46 17.63 -11.01
N TRP A 163 -5.51 16.47 -10.32
CA TRP A 163 -4.90 16.33 -9.00
C TRP A 163 -3.38 16.28 -9.10
N LEU A 164 -2.84 15.51 -10.05
CA LEU A 164 -1.40 15.32 -10.26
C LEU A 164 -0.71 16.61 -10.68
N GLU A 165 -1.37 17.43 -11.51
CA GLU A 165 -0.87 18.76 -11.89
C GLU A 165 -0.65 19.67 -10.68
N LYS A 166 -1.46 19.52 -9.63
CA LYS A 166 -1.39 20.29 -8.38
C LYS A 166 -0.62 19.57 -7.28
N ASP A 167 -0.03 18.41 -7.56
CA ASP A 167 0.69 17.68 -6.55
C ASP A 167 2.06 18.36 -6.30
N PRO A 168 2.45 18.65 -5.04
CA PRO A 168 3.61 19.51 -4.75
C PRO A 168 4.95 19.04 -5.37
N SER A 169 5.06 17.77 -5.78
CA SER A 169 6.23 17.27 -6.50
C SER A 169 6.38 17.83 -7.93
N THR A 170 5.27 18.15 -8.61
CA THR A 170 5.30 18.79 -9.93
C THR A 170 5.74 20.25 -9.81
N GLU A 171 5.32 20.94 -8.74
CA GLU A 171 5.69 22.33 -8.46
C GLU A 171 7.15 22.49 -8.02
N LYS A 172 7.64 21.63 -7.09
CA LYS A 172 9.05 21.66 -6.62
C LYS A 172 10.07 21.44 -7.76
N ASN A 173 9.71 20.68 -8.79
CA ASN A 173 10.55 20.44 -9.96
C ASN A 173 10.62 21.63 -10.95
N MET A 174 9.66 22.56 -10.89
CA MET A 174 9.68 23.76 -11.74
C MET A 174 10.46 24.92 -11.12
N GLU A 175 10.53 25.01 -9.78
CA GLU A 175 11.20 26.13 -9.10
C GLU A 175 12.67 25.87 -8.71
N ASN A 176 13.13 24.62 -8.67
CA ASN A 176 14.51 24.31 -8.27
C ASN A 176 15.15 23.21 -9.12
N SER A 177 15.72 23.59 -10.27
CA SER A 177 16.49 22.71 -11.18
C SER A 177 17.75 22.06 -10.57
N ASN A 178 18.06 22.35 -9.30
CA ASN A 178 19.21 21.81 -8.56
C ASN A 178 18.85 20.79 -7.47
N ILE A 179 17.56 20.48 -7.26
CA ILE A 179 17.15 19.42 -6.31
C ILE A 179 16.84 18.17 -7.14
N SER A 180 17.73 17.17 -7.08
CA SER A 180 17.43 15.83 -7.59
C SER A 180 16.36 15.21 -6.69
N SER A 181 15.09 15.37 -7.07
CA SER A 181 13.97 14.61 -6.50
C SER A 181 13.71 13.41 -7.39
N SER A 182 13.57 12.23 -6.79
CA SER A 182 13.15 11.03 -7.53
C SER A 182 11.65 10.87 -7.36
N ILE A 183 10.91 10.88 -8.47
CA ILE A 183 9.49 10.55 -8.49
C ILE A 183 9.35 9.06 -8.79
N ILE A 184 8.71 8.32 -7.89
CA ILE A 184 8.37 6.90 -8.11
C ILE A 184 6.86 6.80 -8.26
N GLN A 185 6.42 6.33 -9.43
CA GLN A 185 5.02 6.14 -9.76
C GLN A 185 4.67 4.65 -9.76
N PHE A 186 3.63 4.28 -9.02
CA PHE A 186 3.07 2.94 -9.04
C PHE A 186 1.64 2.96 -9.55
N TRP A 187 1.34 2.06 -10.50
CA TRP A 187 -0.02 1.80 -10.96
C TRP A 187 -0.20 0.31 -11.26
N ALA A 188 -1.39 -0.21 -10.96
CA ALA A 188 -1.83 -1.51 -11.44
C ALA A 188 -2.25 -1.39 -12.91
N SER A 189 -1.91 -2.31 -13.80
CA SER A 189 -2.63 -2.40 -15.09
C SER A 189 -2.54 -3.81 -15.65
N TRP A 190 -3.69 -4.44 -15.90
CA TRP A 190 -3.77 -5.65 -16.70
C TRP A 190 -4.89 -5.51 -17.74
N LYS A 191 -4.55 -5.64 -19.03
CA LYS A 191 -5.54 -5.82 -20.11
C LYS A 191 -5.18 -7.06 -20.91
N PHE A 192 -6.08 -8.04 -20.95
CA PHE A 192 -6.05 -9.09 -21.96
C PHE A 192 -6.35 -8.46 -23.33
N GLY A 193 -5.48 -8.69 -24.32
CA GLY A 193 -5.75 -8.47 -25.75
C GLY A 193 -6.21 -7.06 -26.16
N GLY A 194 -5.27 -6.16 -26.45
CA GLY A 194 -5.60 -4.90 -27.12
C GLY A 194 -4.47 -3.88 -27.08
N ASN A 195 -3.80 -3.70 -28.23
CA ASN A 195 -2.82 -2.68 -28.60
C ASN A 195 -2.00 -2.02 -27.47
N LYS A 196 -0.72 -2.42 -27.39
CA LYS A 196 0.35 -1.74 -26.65
C LYS A 196 0.43 -0.27 -27.08
N LYS A 197 -0.21 0.64 -26.33
CA LYS A 197 0.29 2.02 -26.24
C LYS A 197 1.29 2.03 -25.09
N ASN A 198 2.56 1.87 -25.44
CA ASN A 198 3.67 2.15 -24.54
C ASN A 198 3.54 3.62 -24.10
N ILE A 199 3.19 3.86 -22.84
CA ILE A 199 3.41 5.16 -22.23
C ILE A 199 4.91 5.16 -21.89
N ARG A 200 5.71 5.77 -22.77
CA ARG A 200 7.10 6.10 -22.45
C ARG A 200 7.04 7.26 -21.44
N SER A 201 7.46 7.02 -20.20
CA SER A 201 7.89 8.10 -19.32
C SER A 201 9.31 8.46 -19.73
N SER A 202 9.48 9.56 -20.46
CA SER A 202 10.75 10.26 -20.57
C SER A 202 10.82 11.29 -19.45
N PHE A 203 11.70 11.06 -18.49
CA PHE A 203 12.27 12.06 -17.59
C PHE A 203 13.78 11.80 -17.51
#